data_AF-A0A935UMA8-F1
#
_entry.id   AF-A0A935UMA8-F1
#
_cell.length_a   1.000
_cell.length_b   1.000
_cell.length_c   1.000
_cell.angle_alpha   90.00
_cell.angle_beta   90.00
_cell.angle_gamma   90.00
#
_symmetry.space_group_name_H-M   'P 1'
#
loop_
_entity.id
_entity.type
_entity.pdbx_description
1 polymer ?
#
loop_
_entity_poly.entity_id
_entity_poly.type
_entity_poly.pdbx_seq_one_letter_code
_entity_poly.pdbx_strand_id
1 'polypeptide(L)'
;MFRFRLEKVLRHRDRIVDREARKLQGILSAAVQLDRENERLGRECDAAAAREVAHGFELDRMKRLSEFTVGRRVQIRRNAERARRIRAEAEQQRQILLAAQRDKKVLEQLRERQLADWQELERREDRKRMDEVASIRYGTEP
;
A
#
# COMPACT_ATOMS: atom_id res chain seq x y z
N MET A 1 17.13 11.41 -29.03
CA MET A 1 16.17 11.27 -27.90
C MET A 1 15.83 9.80 -27.67
N PHE A 2 16.07 9.28 -26.48
CA PHE A 2 15.78 7.89 -26.10
C PHE A 2 14.27 7.57 -26.08
N ARG A 3 13.89 6.37 -26.54
CA ARG A 3 12.51 5.87 -26.46
C ARG A 3 12.50 4.43 -25.95
N PHE A 4 11.89 4.21 -24.79
CA PHE A 4 11.73 2.88 -24.22
C PHE A 4 10.56 2.14 -24.89
N ARG A 5 10.83 0.97 -25.48
CA ARG A 5 9.83 0.20 -26.23
C ARG A 5 8.66 -0.30 -25.37
N LEU A 6 8.91 -0.55 -24.09
CA LEU A 6 7.91 -1.09 -23.15
C LEU A 6 7.27 0.00 -22.27
N GLU A 7 7.33 1.27 -22.68
CA GLU A 7 6.80 2.40 -21.90
C GLU A 7 5.29 2.25 -21.57
N LYS A 8 4.50 1.71 -22.50
CA LYS A 8 3.07 1.44 -22.26
C LYS A 8 2.86 0.33 -21.23
N VAL A 9 3.72 -0.70 -21.25
CA VAL A 9 3.66 -1.82 -20.30
C VAL A 9 4.07 -1.35 -18.91
N LEU A 10 5.13 -0.55 -18.81
CA LEU A 10 5.57 0.06 -17.55
C LEU A 10 4.45 0.89 -16.91
N ARG A 11 3.81 1.77 -17.69
CA ARG A 11 2.64 2.55 -17.21
C ARG A 11 1.45 1.68 -16.80
N HIS A 12 1.21 0.57 -17.49
CA HIS A 12 0.17 -0.35 -17.09
C HIS A 12 0.48 -1.02 -15.74
N ARG A 13 1.73 -1.45 -15.54
CA ARG A 13 2.19 -2.04 -14.27
C ARG A 13 2.14 -1.05 -13.12
N ASP A 14 2.48 0.20 -13.37
CA ASP A 14 2.33 1.29 -12.41
C ASP A 14 0.87 1.44 -11.93
N ARG A 15 -0.09 1.45 -12.86
CA ARG A 15 -1.52 1.49 -12.53
C ARG A 15 -1.99 0.26 -11.75
N ILE A 16 -1.40 -0.91 -11.98
CA ILE A 16 -1.69 -2.11 -11.19
C ILE A 16 -1.21 -1.90 -9.75
N VAL A 17 0.04 -1.45 -9.56
CA VAL A 17 0.58 -1.15 -8.22
C VAL A 17 -0.32 -0.16 -7.48
N ASP A 18 -0.72 0.93 -8.12
CA ASP A 18 -1.62 1.92 -7.52
C ASP A 18 -2.97 1.32 -7.13
N ARG A 19 -3.55 0.47 -8.00
CA ARG A 19 -4.82 -0.21 -7.73
C ARG A 19 -4.72 -1.11 -6.51
N GLU A 20 -3.68 -1.95 -6.47
CA GLU A 20 -3.50 -2.91 -5.36
C GLU A 20 -3.15 -2.19 -4.05
N ALA A 21 -2.43 -1.05 -4.11
CA ALA A 21 -2.18 -0.20 -2.96
C ALA A 21 -3.48 0.42 -2.41
N ARG A 22 -4.35 0.93 -3.28
CA ARG A 22 -5.68 1.45 -2.86
C ARG A 22 -6.55 0.38 -2.24
N LYS A 23 -6.55 -0.84 -2.77
CA LYS A 23 -7.27 -1.97 -2.15
C LYS A 23 -6.76 -2.25 -0.75
N LEU A 24 -5.43 -2.35 -0.58
CA LEU A 24 -4.82 -2.56 0.74
C LEU A 24 -5.21 -1.45 1.71
N GLN A 25 -5.15 -0.19 1.28
CA GLN A 25 -5.57 0.96 2.09
C GLN A 25 -7.05 0.86 2.50
N GLY A 26 -7.93 0.43 1.61
CA GLY A 26 -9.34 0.19 1.92
C GLY A 26 -9.54 -0.87 3.00
N ILE A 27 -8.83 -1.99 2.90
CA ILE A 27 -8.86 -3.08 3.89
C ILE A 27 -8.34 -2.60 5.25
N LEU A 28 -7.22 -1.88 5.28
CA LEU A 28 -6.65 -1.32 6.51
C LEU A 28 -7.58 -0.29 7.15
N SER A 29 -8.22 0.56 6.34
CA SER A 29 -9.23 1.51 6.83
C SER A 29 -10.40 0.78 7.51
N ALA A 30 -10.90 -0.31 6.89
CA ALA A 30 -11.96 -1.12 7.49
C ALA A 30 -11.53 -1.75 8.82
N ALA A 31 -10.27 -2.20 8.95
CA ALA A 31 -9.72 -2.68 10.21
C ALA A 31 -9.73 -1.61 11.30
N VAL A 32 -9.25 -0.40 10.96
CA VAL A 32 -9.22 0.74 11.90
C VAL A 32 -10.62 1.14 12.35
N GLN A 33 -11.62 1.11 11.47
CA GLN A 33 -13.01 1.40 11.84
C GLN A 33 -13.57 0.37 12.82
N LEU A 34 -13.26 -0.91 12.64
CA LEU A 34 -13.67 -1.96 13.57
C LEU A 34 -13.00 -1.84 14.93
N ASP A 35 -11.71 -1.49 14.97
CA ASP A 35 -10.99 -1.25 16.23
C ASP A 35 -11.61 -0.06 16.98
N ARG A 36 -11.91 1.04 16.28
CA ARG A 36 -12.63 2.19 16.86
C ARG A 36 -14.02 1.83 17.37
N GLU A 37 -14.75 0.98 16.64
CA GLU A 37 -16.06 0.51 17.09
C GLU A 37 -15.93 -0.31 18.38
N ASN A 38 -14.95 -1.21 18.46
CA ASN A 38 -14.68 -1.99 19.66
C ASN A 38 -14.31 -1.13 20.86
N GLU A 39 -13.43 -0.13 20.68
CA GLU A 39 -13.11 0.82 21.74
C GLU A 39 -14.35 1.58 22.23
N ARG A 40 -15.22 2.01 21.31
CA ARG A 40 -16.48 2.68 21.67
C ARG A 40 -17.37 1.75 22.50
N LEU A 41 -17.56 0.50 22.07
CA LEU A 41 -18.38 -0.48 22.79
C LEU A 41 -17.79 -0.79 24.18
N GLY A 42 -16.47 -0.83 24.32
CA GLY A 42 -15.78 -0.97 25.61
C GLY A 42 -16.09 0.19 26.54
N ARG A 43 -15.92 1.42 26.07
CA ARG A 43 -16.22 2.64 26.85
C ARG A 43 -17.69 2.72 27.26
N GLU A 44 -18.62 2.29 26.40
CA GLU A 44 -20.05 2.20 26.73
C GLU A 44 -20.32 1.22 27.87
N CYS A 45 -19.62 0.08 27.91
CA CYS A 45 -19.74 -0.90 28.99
C CYS A 45 -19.21 -0.32 30.31
N ASP A 46 -18.04 0.31 30.28
CA ASP A 46 -17.43 0.90 31.48
C ASP A 46 -18.29 2.03 32.04
N ALA A 47 -18.84 2.89 31.17
CA ALA A 47 -19.74 3.97 31.55
C ALA A 47 -21.10 3.47 32.07
N ALA A 48 -21.58 2.32 31.59
CA ALA A 48 -22.79 1.69 32.12
C ALA A 48 -22.53 1.09 33.52
N ALA A 49 -21.41 0.40 33.69
CA ALA A 49 -21.00 -0.15 34.99
C ALA A 49 -20.80 0.95 36.05
N ALA A 50 -20.13 2.05 35.68
CA ALA A 50 -19.91 3.18 36.60
C ALA A 50 -21.22 3.85 37.06
N ARG A 51 -22.22 3.95 36.17
CA ARG A 51 -23.54 4.51 36.50
C ARG A 51 -24.30 3.65 37.51
N GLU A 52 -24.23 2.33 37.38
CA GLU A 52 -24.93 1.43 38.30
C GLU A 52 -24.27 1.40 39.69
N VAL A 53 -22.94 1.52 39.79
CA VAL A 53 -22.25 1.64 41.10
C VAL A 53 -22.71 2.90 41.87
N ALA A 54 -23.05 3.98 41.17
CA ALA A 54 -23.49 5.23 41.79
C ALA A 54 -24.94 5.20 42.32
N HIS A 55 -25.79 4.29 41.85
CA HIS A 55 -27.23 4.27 42.15
C HIS A 55 -27.67 3.18 43.14
N GLY A 56 -26.74 2.36 43.64
CA GLY A 56 -27.04 1.28 44.58
C GLY A 56 -27.58 0.01 43.90
N PHE A 57 -27.56 -1.12 44.63
CA PHE A 57 -27.83 -2.44 44.07
C PHE A 57 -29.33 -2.77 44.01
N GLU A 58 -29.98 -2.37 42.92
CA GLU A 58 -31.35 -2.81 42.60
C GLU A 58 -31.30 -4.02 41.64
N LEU A 59 -31.93 -5.13 42.02
CA LEU A 59 -31.81 -6.43 41.34
C LEU A 59 -32.20 -6.37 39.84
N ASP A 60 -33.25 -5.62 39.51
CA ASP A 60 -33.72 -5.47 38.13
C ASP A 60 -32.82 -4.58 37.26
N ARG A 61 -32.06 -3.66 37.88
CA ARG A 61 -31.03 -2.89 37.16
C ARG A 61 -29.80 -3.74 36.91
N MET A 62 -29.41 -4.57 37.89
CA MET A 62 -28.30 -5.51 37.72
C MET A 62 -28.57 -6.52 36.61
N LYS A 63 -29.81 -7.06 36.50
CA LYS A 63 -30.19 -7.94 35.38
C LYS A 63 -30.05 -7.24 34.03
N ARG A 64 -30.57 -6.01 33.89
CA ARG A 64 -30.47 -5.22 32.66
C ARG A 64 -29.02 -4.88 32.28
N LEU A 65 -28.20 -4.51 33.26
CA LEU A 65 -26.77 -4.27 33.04
C LEU A 65 -26.06 -5.55 32.59
N SER A 66 -26.38 -6.69 33.20
CA SER A 66 -25.80 -7.98 32.83
C SER A 66 -26.16 -8.35 31.39
N GLU A 67 -27.43 -8.26 31.01
CA GLU A 67 -27.89 -8.54 29.64
C GLU A 67 -27.23 -7.61 28.61
N PHE A 68 -27.17 -6.30 28.91
CA PHE A 68 -26.47 -5.32 28.09
C PHE A 68 -24.99 -5.68 27.92
N THR A 69 -24.30 -5.96 29.02
CA THR A 69 -22.87 -6.28 29.01
C THR A 69 -22.59 -7.58 28.26
N VAL A 70 -23.43 -8.60 28.42
CA VAL A 70 -23.34 -9.87 27.68
C VAL A 70 -23.53 -9.62 26.17
N GLY A 71 -24.55 -8.85 25.78
CA GLY A 71 -24.79 -8.47 24.39
C GLY A 71 -23.59 -7.74 23.77
N ARG A 72 -23.02 -6.78 24.50
CA ARG A 72 -21.82 -6.05 24.07
C ARG A 72 -20.58 -6.94 23.98
N ARG A 73 -20.38 -7.87 24.91
CA ARG A 73 -19.27 -8.85 24.83
C ARG A 73 -19.40 -9.75 23.61
N VAL A 74 -20.60 -10.20 23.26
CA VAL A 74 -20.84 -10.97 22.03
C VAL A 74 -20.51 -10.13 20.79
N GLN A 75 -20.90 -8.86 20.78
CA GLN A 75 -20.57 -7.94 19.68
C GLN A 75 -19.05 -7.72 19.54
N ILE A 76 -18.35 -7.48 20.65
CA ILE A 76 -16.88 -7.35 20.69
C ILE A 76 -16.21 -8.63 20.16
N ARG A 77 -16.69 -9.81 20.58
CA ARG A 77 -16.16 -11.10 20.09
C ARG A 77 -16.32 -11.26 18.58
N ARG A 78 -17.50 -10.94 18.05
CA ARG A 78 -17.77 -10.96 16.59
C ARG A 78 -16.87 -9.99 15.83
N ASN A 79 -16.68 -8.78 16.37
CA ASN A 79 -15.79 -7.80 15.77
C ASN A 79 -14.33 -8.26 15.82
N ALA A 80 -13.89 -8.93 16.88
CA ALA A 80 -12.55 -9.50 16.98
C ALA A 80 -12.32 -10.61 15.93
N GLU A 81 -13.31 -11.48 15.70
CA GLU A 81 -13.26 -12.48 14.62
C GLU A 81 -13.21 -11.83 13.24
N ARG A 82 -14.00 -10.77 13.02
CA ARG A 82 -13.99 -9.99 11.78
C ARG A 82 -12.65 -9.30 11.56
N ALA A 83 -12.05 -8.74 12.61
CA ALA A 83 -10.73 -8.12 12.55
C ALA A 83 -9.63 -9.14 12.18
N ARG A 84 -9.72 -10.38 12.69
CA ARG A 84 -8.80 -11.46 12.28
C ARG A 84 -8.91 -11.76 10.79
N ARG A 85 -10.13 -11.84 10.25
CA ARG A 85 -10.34 -12.07 8.80
C ARG A 85 -9.77 -10.92 7.97
N ILE A 86 -10.05 -9.68 8.36
CA ILE A 86 -9.53 -8.49 7.66
C ILE A 86 -8.01 -8.42 7.71
N ARG A 87 -7.37 -8.83 8.81
CA ARG A 87 -5.89 -8.92 8.89
C ARG A 87 -5.34 -9.97 7.94
N ALA A 88 -5.99 -11.12 7.82
CA ALA A 88 -5.59 -12.16 6.87
C ALA A 88 -5.74 -11.67 5.42
N GLU A 89 -6.85 -11.00 5.10
CA GLU A 89 -7.08 -10.36 3.79
C GLU A 89 -6.04 -9.27 3.49
N ALA A 90 -5.70 -8.45 4.49
CA ALA A 90 -4.69 -7.39 4.34
C ALA A 90 -3.32 -8.00 4.03
N GLU A 91 -2.93 -9.08 4.70
CA GLU A 91 -1.66 -9.75 4.44
C GLU A 91 -1.62 -10.38 3.04
N GLN A 92 -2.71 -11.04 2.62
CA GLN A 92 -2.82 -11.56 1.25
C GLN A 92 -2.69 -10.43 0.21
N GLN A 93 -3.42 -9.32 0.40
CA GLN A 93 -3.36 -8.17 -0.48
C GLN A 93 -1.99 -7.49 -0.48
N ARG A 94 -1.27 -7.50 0.65
CA ARG A 94 0.12 -7.03 0.75
C ARG A 94 1.06 -7.87 -0.10
N GLN A 95 0.92 -9.20 -0.08
CA GLN A 95 1.74 -10.08 -0.92
C GLN A 95 1.49 -9.83 -2.41
N ILE A 96 0.24 -9.59 -2.81
CA ILE A 96 -0.14 -9.21 -4.18
C ILE A 96 0.52 -7.88 -4.58
N LEU A 97 0.48 -6.87 -3.70
CA LEU A 97 1.12 -5.58 -3.94
C LEU A 97 2.63 -5.72 -4.10
N LEU A 98 3.29 -6.51 -3.25
CA LEU A 98 4.72 -6.76 -3.33
C LEU A 98 5.11 -7.44 -4.64
N ALA A 99 4.32 -8.42 -5.11
CA ALA A 99 4.53 -9.05 -6.40
C ALA A 99 4.40 -8.04 -7.55
N ALA A 100 3.36 -7.20 -7.54
CA ALA A 100 3.16 -6.16 -8.55
C ALA A 100 4.31 -5.13 -8.56
N GLN A 101 4.84 -4.75 -7.39
CA GLN A 101 5.99 -3.85 -7.27
C GLN A 101 7.27 -4.48 -7.82
N ARG A 102 7.49 -5.78 -7.58
CA ARG A 102 8.64 -6.52 -8.15
C ARG A 102 8.57 -6.53 -9.68
N ASP A 103 7.40 -6.84 -10.25
CA ASP A 103 7.19 -6.82 -11.70
C ASP A 103 7.48 -5.45 -12.31
N LYS A 104 7.01 -4.37 -11.67
CA LYS A 104 7.30 -2.99 -12.09
C LYS A 104 8.80 -2.70 -12.03
N LYS A 105 9.47 -3.07 -10.93
CA LYS A 105 10.90 -2.82 -10.72
C LYS A 105 11.78 -3.48 -11.79
N VAL A 106 11.42 -4.68 -12.25
CA VAL A 106 12.13 -5.36 -13.35
C VAL A 106 12.07 -4.52 -14.63
N LEU A 107 10.92 -3.93 -14.96
CA LEU A 107 10.77 -3.08 -16.14
C LEU A 107 11.51 -1.74 -16.01
N GLU A 108 11.56 -1.17 -14.80
CA GLU A 108 12.35 0.03 -14.51
C GLU A 108 13.84 -0.21 -14.72
N GLN A 109 14.36 -1.31 -14.16
CA GLN A 109 15.76 -1.70 -14.36
C GLN A 109 16.09 -1.96 -15.83
N LEU A 110 15.18 -2.58 -16.58
CA LEU A 110 15.35 -2.78 -18.02
C LEU A 110 15.40 -1.44 -18.77
N ARG A 111 14.55 -0.48 -18.39
CA ARG A 111 14.55 0.87 -18.97
C ARG A 111 15.84 1.61 -18.68
N GLU A 112 16.30 1.58 -17.42
CA GLU A 112 17.56 2.19 -16.99
C GLU A 112 18.76 1.63 -17.76
N ARG A 113 18.83 0.31 -17.91
CA ARG A 113 19.89 -0.33 -18.69
C ARG A 113 19.87 0.09 -20.15
N GLN A 114 18.70 0.08 -20.80
CA GLN A 114 18.58 0.53 -22.20
C GLN A 114 18.92 2.00 -22.38
N LEU A 115 18.62 2.84 -21.39
CA LEU A 115 18.99 4.25 -21.40
C LEU A 115 20.51 4.41 -21.33
N ALA A 116 21.17 3.68 -20.43
CA ALA A 116 22.63 3.69 -20.31
C ALA A 116 23.31 3.22 -21.61
N ASP A 117 22.82 2.15 -22.22
CA ASP A 117 23.32 1.64 -23.50
C ASP A 117 23.18 2.69 -24.62
N TRP A 118 22.02 3.37 -24.67
CA TRP A 118 21.78 4.43 -25.65
C TRP A 118 22.71 5.63 -25.47
N GLN A 119 22.94 6.07 -24.22
CA GLN A 119 23.88 7.16 -23.90
C GLN A 119 25.33 6.80 -24.24
N GLU A 120 25.72 5.53 -24.07
CA GLU A 120 27.06 5.08 -24.46
C GLU A 120 27.24 5.08 -25.98
N LEU A 121 26.22 4.65 -26.73
CA LEU A 121 26.21 4.71 -28.19
C LEU A 121 26.31 6.16 -28.70
N GLU A 122 25.51 7.07 -28.15
CA GLU A 122 25.53 8.49 -28.53
C GLU A 122 26.91 9.12 -28.27
N ARG A 123 27.50 8.87 -27.09
CA ARG A 123 28.87 9.32 -26.78
C ARG A 123 29.93 8.74 -27.69
N ARG A 124 29.76 7.51 -28.20
CA ARG A 124 30.70 6.90 -29.15
C ARG A 124 30.56 7.51 -30.55
N GLU A 125 29.33 7.74 -31.00
CA GLU A 125 29.09 8.41 -32.28
C GLU A 125 29.60 9.85 -32.29
N ASP A 126 29.38 10.59 -31.21
CA ASP A 126 29.86 11.97 -31.09
C ASP A 126 31.39 12.03 -31.09
N ARG A 127 32.07 11.12 -30.37
CA ARG A 127 33.54 11.00 -30.43
C ARG A 127 34.04 10.73 -31.84
N LYS A 128 33.44 9.78 -32.55
CA LYS A 128 33.80 9.49 -33.96
C LYS A 128 33.63 10.71 -34.86
N ARG A 129 32.52 11.45 -34.72
CA ARG A 129 32.29 12.68 -35.49
C ARG A 129 33.32 13.75 -35.18
N MET A 130 33.70 13.91 -33.91
CA MET A 130 34.76 14.86 -33.52
C MET A 130 36.11 14.47 -34.12
N ASP A 131 36.47 13.19 -34.08
CA ASP A 131 37.70 12.68 -34.68
C ASP A 131 37.72 12.87 -36.21
N GLU A 132 36.60 12.62 -36.89
CA GLU A 132 36.43 12.87 -38.32
C GLU A 132 36.60 14.37 -38.65
N VAL A 133 35.96 15.26 -37.89
CA VAL A 133 36.10 16.71 -38.08
C VAL A 133 37.53 17.19 -37.82
N ALA A 134 38.19 16.65 -36.79
CA ALA A 134 39.59 16.94 -36.52
C ALA A 134 40.50 16.47 -37.66
N SER A 135 40.32 15.24 -38.13
CA SER A 135 41.10 14.70 -39.26
C SER A 135 40.89 15.49 -40.55
N ILE A 136 39.68 16.00 -40.81
CA ILE A 136 39.39 16.85 -41.97
C ILE A 136 40.10 18.20 -41.83
N ARG A 137 40.06 18.82 -40.64
CA ARG A 137 40.71 20.12 -40.41
C ARG A 137 42.24 20.06 -40.46
N TYR A 138 42.84 19.05 -39.86
CA TYR A 138 44.31 18.87 -39.85
C TYR A 138 44.85 18.19 -41.13
N GLY A 139 43.99 17.59 -41.95
CA GLY A 139 44.36 17.05 -43.27
C GLY A 139 44.36 18.09 -44.41
N THR A 140 43.85 19.30 -44.16
CA THR A 140 43.86 20.43 -45.12
C THR A 140 44.92 21.49 -44.86
N GLU A 141 45.80 21.28 -43.88
CA GLU A 141 47.01 22.11 -43.76
C GLU A 141 48.17 21.46 -44.53
N PRO A 142 48.75 22.13 -45.56
CA PRO A 142 49.83 21.62 -46.39
C PRO A 142 51.19 21.54 -45.69
#